data_AF-A0A7Y3FWS5-F1
#
_entry.id   AF-A0A7Y3FWS5-F1
#
_cell.length_a   1.000
_cell.length_b   1.000
_cell.length_c   1.000
_cell.angle_alpha   90.00
_cell.angle_beta   90.00
_cell.angle_gamma   90.00
#
_symmetry.space_group_name_H-M   'P 1'
#
loop_
_entity.id
_entity.type
_entity.pdbx_description
1 polymer ?
#
loop_
_entity_poly.entity_id
_entity_poly.type
_entity_poly.pdbx_seq_one_letter_code
_entity_poly.pdbx_strand_id
1 'polypeptide(L)'
;MSSLYVISAVGKDKPGLVHSLTNVLSDLNINIVDADARAVRGHFTMFLVVDLSTSQCSYADMNEALETVNASFDLGLRTEKYEAGRRKSNKKLMVLTIMGRDRPGVVASISGILSENSINIEKIKMIARGEYIAMDLTIDAFDFPHAQYLRKMLYKHTEKLGLDISLRNGNIFPKPKRVIVFDCDSTIIQQEVIDELAKTAGVDQVVQEITHKAMNGDIDFQEALKKRVKLLKGLPVEKLELLTNTIKLTPGAEELVSALRFMGYKIAVISGGFSFFTDHLKKLLNLDYVFANELEIANGVVTGKIK
;
A
#
# COMPACT_ATOMS: atom_id res chain seq x y z
N MET A 1 -25.58 -22.84 31.85
CA MET A 1 -24.21 -23.21 31.43
C MET A 1 -24.05 -22.73 29.99
N SER A 2 -22.91 -22.15 29.58
CA SER A 2 -22.77 -21.74 28.17
C SER A 2 -22.86 -22.97 27.27
N SER A 3 -23.80 -22.94 26.33
CA SER A 3 -24.03 -23.93 25.27
C SER A 3 -23.19 -23.64 24.01
N LEU A 4 -22.27 -22.69 24.12
CA LEU A 4 -21.43 -22.24 23.04
C LEU A 4 -20.12 -23.03 23.01
N TYR A 5 -19.74 -23.47 21.82
CA TYR A 5 -18.52 -24.21 21.56
C TYR A 5 -17.80 -23.62 20.35
N VAL A 6 -16.48 -23.82 20.29
CA VAL A 6 -15.64 -23.46 19.14
C VAL A 6 -15.26 -24.73 18.41
N ILE A 7 -15.38 -24.71 17.09
CA ILE A 7 -14.82 -25.73 16.19
C ILE A 7 -13.71 -25.06 15.39
N SER A 8 -12.50 -25.60 15.49
CA SER A 8 -11.33 -25.20 14.70
C SER A 8 -10.97 -26.33 13.75
N ALA A 9 -10.91 -26.06 12.45
CA ALA A 9 -10.51 -27.03 11.44
C ALA A 9 -9.31 -26.50 10.65
N VAL A 10 -8.24 -27.28 10.56
CA VAL A 10 -7.03 -26.95 9.80
C VAL A 10 -6.64 -28.12 8.92
N GLY A 11 -6.33 -27.89 7.65
CA GLY A 11 -5.93 -28.99 6.76
C GLY A 11 -5.59 -28.55 5.34
N LYS A 12 -5.61 -29.49 4.41
CA LYS A 12 -5.52 -29.18 2.97
C LYS A 12 -6.87 -28.72 2.44
N ASP A 13 -6.84 -27.67 1.63
CA ASP A 13 -8.04 -27.14 1.00
C ASP A 13 -8.58 -28.10 -0.05
N LYS A 14 -9.88 -28.37 0.00
CA LYS A 14 -10.60 -29.29 -0.90
C LYS A 14 -12.03 -28.78 -1.11
N PRO A 15 -12.57 -28.82 -2.34
CA PRO A 15 -13.98 -28.56 -2.59
C PRO A 15 -14.88 -29.44 -1.71
N GLY A 16 -15.98 -28.87 -1.22
CA GLY A 16 -16.96 -29.59 -0.39
C GLY A 16 -16.62 -29.69 1.11
N LEU A 17 -15.44 -29.27 1.55
CA LEU A 17 -15.05 -29.31 2.97
C LEU A 17 -16.02 -28.51 3.85
N VAL A 18 -16.24 -27.24 3.51
CA VAL A 18 -17.15 -26.35 4.27
C VAL A 18 -18.56 -26.92 4.31
N HIS A 19 -19.05 -27.44 3.18
CA HIS A 19 -20.37 -28.07 3.11
C HIS A 19 -20.44 -29.30 4.02
N SER A 20 -19.46 -30.21 3.95
CA SER A 20 -19.46 -31.44 4.76
C SER A 20 -19.45 -31.15 6.26
N LEU A 21 -18.63 -30.18 6.69
CA LEU A 21 -18.59 -29.75 8.09
C LEU A 21 -19.91 -29.11 8.54
N THR A 22 -20.44 -28.18 7.75
CA THR A 22 -21.67 -27.45 8.11
C THR A 22 -22.93 -28.31 7.97
N ASN A 23 -22.92 -29.33 7.11
CA ASN A 23 -24.01 -30.29 6.97
C ASN A 23 -24.15 -31.14 8.22
N VAL A 24 -23.04 -31.63 8.79
CA VAL A 24 -23.07 -32.35 10.07
C VAL A 24 -23.72 -31.50 11.17
N LEU A 25 -23.37 -30.22 11.26
CA LEU A 25 -23.98 -29.32 12.25
C LEU A 25 -25.47 -29.11 11.99
N SER A 26 -25.85 -28.96 10.73
CA SER A 26 -27.25 -28.83 10.31
C SER A 26 -28.07 -30.07 10.64
N ASP A 27 -27.55 -31.27 10.34
CA ASP A 27 -28.20 -32.55 10.62
C ASP A 27 -28.44 -32.75 12.12
N LEU A 28 -27.53 -32.21 12.95
CA LEU A 28 -27.63 -32.20 14.41
C LEU A 28 -28.45 -31.01 14.96
N ASN A 29 -29.04 -30.16 14.13
CA ASN A 29 -29.78 -28.96 14.54
C ASN A 29 -28.95 -28.00 15.44
N ILE A 30 -27.64 -27.91 15.18
CA ILE A 30 -26.71 -27.02 15.86
C ILE A 30 -26.62 -25.71 15.08
N ASN A 31 -26.87 -24.59 15.75
CA ASN A 31 -26.78 -23.27 15.11
C ASN A 31 -25.32 -22.77 15.03
N ILE A 32 -24.98 -22.05 13.96
CA ILE A 32 -23.69 -21.36 13.81
C ILE A 32 -23.88 -19.89 14.18
N VAL A 33 -23.19 -19.43 15.21
CA VAL A 33 -23.24 -18.07 15.74
C VAL A 33 -22.24 -17.15 15.05
N ASP A 34 -21.05 -17.67 14.75
CA ASP A 34 -19.98 -16.95 14.05
C ASP A 34 -19.15 -17.92 13.21
N ALA A 35 -18.60 -17.42 12.11
CA ALA A 35 -17.81 -18.22 11.18
C ALA A 35 -16.72 -17.37 10.51
N ASP A 36 -15.47 -17.83 10.58
CA ASP A 36 -14.39 -17.33 9.72
C ASP A 36 -13.67 -18.50 9.06
N ALA A 37 -13.53 -18.44 7.73
CA ALA A 37 -12.78 -19.43 6.97
C ALA A 37 -11.80 -18.74 6.02
N ARG A 38 -10.66 -19.39 5.81
CA ARG A 38 -9.60 -18.94 4.91
C ARG A 38 -9.00 -20.14 4.20
N ALA A 39 -8.91 -20.04 2.87
CA ALA A 39 -8.04 -20.88 2.06
C ALA A 39 -6.83 -20.05 1.65
N VAL A 40 -5.63 -20.46 2.06
CA VAL A 40 -4.37 -19.78 1.76
C VAL A 40 -3.39 -20.80 1.22
N ARG A 41 -3.04 -20.69 -0.06
CA ARG A 41 -2.02 -21.52 -0.73
C ARG A 41 -2.28 -23.03 -0.61
N GLY A 42 -3.54 -23.44 -0.81
CA GLY A 42 -3.95 -24.84 -0.72
C GLY A 42 -4.04 -25.38 0.72
N HIS A 43 -3.92 -24.51 1.72
CA HIS A 43 -4.20 -24.83 3.11
C HIS A 43 -5.50 -24.15 3.53
N PHE A 44 -6.29 -24.85 4.31
CA PHE A 44 -7.58 -24.40 4.80
C PHE A 44 -7.53 -24.24 6.31
N THR A 45 -8.14 -23.16 6.81
CA THR A 45 -8.40 -22.93 8.23
C THR A 45 -9.81 -22.41 8.39
N MET A 46 -10.56 -22.93 9.36
CA MET A 46 -11.89 -22.47 9.69
C MET A 46 -12.11 -22.46 11.19
N PHE A 47 -12.78 -21.42 11.66
CA PHE A 47 -13.25 -21.25 13.02
C PHE A 47 -14.76 -21.06 12.97
N LEU A 48 -15.47 -21.85 13.76
CA LEU A 48 -16.90 -21.70 14.00
C LEU A 48 -17.16 -21.49 15.48
N VAL A 49 -18.05 -20.58 15.82
CA VAL A 49 -18.71 -20.56 17.12
C VAL A 49 -20.10 -21.15 16.91
N VAL A 50 -20.40 -22.23 17.62
CA VAL A 50 -21.66 -22.97 17.50
C VAL A 50 -22.45 -22.93 18.80
N ASP A 51 -23.77 -22.97 18.69
CA ASP A 51 -24.69 -23.03 19.83
C ASP A 51 -25.47 -24.33 19.83
N LEU A 52 -25.24 -25.14 20.87
CA LEU A 52 -25.95 -26.40 21.09
C LEU A 52 -27.30 -26.19 21.78
N SER A 53 -27.66 -24.97 22.20
CA SER A 53 -28.94 -24.71 22.90
C SER A 53 -30.17 -25.08 22.06
N THR A 54 -30.03 -25.09 20.74
CA THR A 54 -31.07 -25.45 19.78
C THR A 54 -31.09 -26.95 19.45
N SER A 55 -30.07 -27.71 19.86
CA SER A 55 -29.91 -29.12 19.54
C SER A 55 -30.34 -30.03 20.69
N GLN A 56 -30.74 -31.26 20.35
CA GLN A 56 -30.93 -32.34 21.32
C GLN A 56 -29.63 -33.15 21.56
N CYS A 57 -28.57 -32.88 20.79
CA CYS A 57 -27.31 -33.63 20.88
C CYS A 57 -26.41 -33.09 22.01
N SER A 58 -25.62 -33.99 22.58
CA SER A 58 -24.56 -33.64 23.51
C SER A 58 -23.31 -33.15 22.76
N TYR A 59 -22.37 -32.58 23.51
CA TYR A 59 -21.04 -32.25 22.99
C TYR A 59 -20.29 -33.48 22.44
N ALA A 60 -20.49 -34.65 23.07
CA ALA A 60 -19.87 -35.89 22.62
C ALA A 60 -20.42 -36.33 21.25
N ASP A 61 -21.73 -36.26 21.07
CA ASP A 61 -22.41 -36.63 19.81
C ASP A 61 -21.94 -35.74 18.65
N MET A 62 -21.78 -34.43 18.91
CA MET A 62 -21.22 -33.50 17.92
C MET A 62 -19.79 -33.89 17.52
N ASN A 63 -18.93 -34.22 18.48
CA ASN A 63 -17.53 -34.60 18.19
C ASN A 63 -17.45 -35.89 17.40
N GLU A 64 -18.26 -36.89 17.76
CA GLU A 64 -18.32 -38.16 17.02
C GLU A 64 -18.75 -37.94 15.57
N ALA A 65 -19.78 -37.13 15.34
CA ALA A 65 -20.25 -36.84 13.99
C ALA A 65 -19.22 -36.07 13.14
N LEU A 66 -18.52 -35.11 13.75
CA LEU A 66 -17.47 -34.34 13.09
C LEU A 66 -16.26 -35.20 12.69
N GLU A 67 -16.03 -36.32 13.37
CA GLU A 67 -14.89 -37.20 13.10
C GLU A 67 -14.97 -37.92 11.76
N THR A 68 -16.18 -38.12 11.24
CA THR A 68 -16.39 -38.60 9.86
C THR A 68 -15.84 -37.61 8.84
N VAL A 69 -16.06 -36.30 9.07
CA VAL A 69 -15.54 -35.23 8.23
C VAL A 69 -14.03 -35.11 8.40
N ASN A 70 -13.55 -35.20 9.65
CA ASN A 70 -12.14 -35.15 9.98
C ASN A 70 -11.35 -36.22 9.20
N ALA A 71 -11.82 -37.48 9.22
CA ALA A 71 -11.21 -38.60 8.52
C ALA A 71 -11.29 -38.46 6.98
N SER A 72 -12.42 -37.98 6.46
CA SER A 72 -12.63 -37.85 5.01
C SER A 72 -11.74 -36.77 4.38
N PHE A 73 -11.51 -35.68 5.11
CA PHE A 73 -10.75 -34.53 4.60
C PHE A 73 -9.30 -34.48 5.07
N ASP A 74 -8.92 -35.32 6.06
CA ASP A 74 -7.61 -35.30 6.75
C ASP A 74 -7.37 -33.94 7.41
N LEU A 75 -8.28 -33.58 8.31
CA LEU A 75 -8.22 -32.32 9.06
C LEU A 75 -7.56 -32.53 10.42
N GLY A 76 -6.99 -31.45 10.96
CA GLY A 76 -6.82 -31.27 12.38
C GLY A 76 -8.04 -30.54 12.92
N LEU A 77 -9.10 -31.29 13.21
CA LEU A 77 -10.31 -30.77 13.83
C LEU A 77 -10.14 -30.75 15.36
N ARG A 78 -10.47 -29.62 15.99
CA ARG A 78 -10.48 -29.45 17.45
C ARG A 78 -11.75 -28.74 17.87
N THR A 79 -12.37 -29.25 18.91
CA THR A 79 -13.53 -28.63 19.55
C THR A 79 -13.21 -28.27 21.00
N GLU A 80 -13.76 -27.16 21.47
CA GLU A 80 -13.64 -26.74 22.86
C GLU A 80 -14.81 -25.84 23.28
N LYS A 81 -15.00 -25.68 24.58
CA LYS A 81 -16.04 -24.79 25.09
C LYS A 81 -15.69 -23.34 24.75
N TYR A 82 -16.66 -22.57 24.26
CA TYR A 82 -16.44 -21.17 23.98
C TYR A 82 -16.30 -20.39 25.29
N GLU A 83 -15.11 -19.85 25.49
CA GLU A 83 -14.84 -18.85 26.51
C GLU A 83 -14.83 -17.47 25.84
N ALA A 84 -15.69 -16.57 26.31
CA ALA A 84 -15.71 -15.21 25.81
C ALA A 84 -14.35 -14.56 26.13
N GLY A 85 -13.48 -14.47 25.12
CA GLY A 85 -12.22 -13.75 25.22
C GLY A 85 -12.47 -12.28 25.54
N ARG A 86 -11.43 -11.54 25.97
CA ARG A 86 -11.47 -10.08 26.14
C ARG A 86 -11.72 -9.41 24.78
N ARG A 87 -12.95 -9.42 24.28
CA ARG A 87 -13.36 -8.53 23.20
C ARG A 87 -13.41 -7.14 23.80
N LYS A 88 -12.27 -6.41 23.75
CA LYS A 88 -12.28 -4.98 24.06
C LYS A 88 -13.33 -4.36 23.15
N SER A 89 -14.42 -3.86 23.73
CA SER A 89 -15.53 -3.25 22.99
C SER A 89 -15.07 -2.02 22.22
N ASN A 90 -13.98 -1.40 22.67
CA ASN A 90 -13.33 -0.26 22.03
C ASN A 90 -11.95 -0.70 21.51
N LYS A 91 -11.88 -1.17 20.26
CA LYS A 91 -10.61 -1.34 19.55
C LYS A 91 -10.29 -0.08 18.76
N LYS A 92 -9.00 0.24 18.62
CA LYS A 92 -8.54 1.32 17.73
C LYS A 92 -7.70 0.70 16.62
N LEU A 93 -8.41 0.16 15.63
CA LEU A 93 -7.77 -0.53 14.52
C LEU A 93 -7.02 0.46 13.63
N MET A 94 -5.78 0.11 13.30
CA MET A 94 -4.93 0.80 12.34
C MET A 94 -4.36 -0.21 11.35
N VAL A 95 -4.06 0.24 10.13
CA VAL A 95 -3.37 -0.58 9.12
C VAL A 95 -1.95 -0.04 8.99
N LEU A 96 -0.99 -0.88 9.36
CA LEU A 96 0.43 -0.68 9.14
C LEU A 96 0.83 -1.46 7.87
N THR A 97 1.12 -0.73 6.80
CA THR A 97 1.72 -1.30 5.58
C THR A 97 3.24 -1.19 5.70
N ILE A 98 3.94 -2.28 5.42
CA ILE A 98 5.41 -2.38 5.46
C ILE A 98 5.88 -2.76 4.08
N MET A 99 6.88 -2.06 3.57
CA MET A 99 7.43 -2.25 2.24
C MET A 99 8.95 -2.27 2.28
N GLY A 100 9.59 -3.13 1.49
CA GLY A 100 11.04 -3.19 1.40
C GLY A 100 11.55 -4.55 0.94
N ARG A 101 12.86 -4.74 0.97
CA ARG A 101 13.48 -6.01 0.56
C ARG A 101 13.19 -7.11 1.57
N ASP A 102 12.83 -8.29 1.06
CA ASP A 102 12.56 -9.44 1.92
C ASP A 102 13.84 -9.99 2.55
N ARG A 103 13.76 -10.34 3.83
CA ARG A 103 14.83 -11.03 4.57
C ARG A 103 14.30 -11.64 5.87
N PRO A 104 14.99 -12.68 6.39
CA PRO A 104 14.68 -13.22 7.70
C PRO A 104 14.68 -12.13 8.79
N GLY A 105 13.72 -12.22 9.71
CA GLY A 105 13.63 -11.31 10.85
C GLY A 105 12.77 -10.06 10.66
N VAL A 106 12.30 -9.73 9.44
CA VAL A 106 11.40 -8.56 9.23
C VAL A 106 10.15 -8.68 10.09
N VAL A 107 9.43 -9.81 9.99
CA VAL A 107 8.20 -10.03 10.76
C VAL A 107 8.48 -10.06 12.27
N ALA A 108 9.55 -10.74 12.69
CA ALA A 108 9.93 -10.84 14.11
C ALA A 108 10.28 -9.47 14.71
N SER A 109 11.01 -8.64 13.97
CA SER A 109 11.42 -7.31 14.42
C SER A 109 10.21 -6.38 14.57
N ILE A 110 9.29 -6.40 13.61
CA ILE A 110 8.09 -5.55 13.66
C ILE A 110 7.11 -6.04 14.71
N SER A 111 6.86 -7.36 14.79
CA SER A 111 5.97 -7.91 15.82
C SER A 111 6.55 -7.71 17.23
N GLY A 112 7.87 -7.77 17.38
CA GLY A 112 8.58 -7.46 18.62
C GLY A 112 8.31 -6.04 19.11
N ILE A 113 8.57 -5.03 18.27
CA ILE A 113 8.35 -3.62 18.68
C ILE A 113 6.87 -3.32 18.97
N LEU A 114 5.93 -3.96 18.25
CA LEU A 114 4.50 -3.84 18.55
C LEU A 114 4.18 -4.47 19.91
N SER A 115 4.70 -5.67 20.19
CA SER A 115 4.50 -6.39 21.45
C SER A 115 5.08 -5.64 22.65
N GLU A 116 6.29 -5.07 22.54
CA GLU A 116 6.92 -4.25 23.58
C GLU A 116 6.07 -3.04 23.97
N ASN A 117 5.24 -2.56 23.05
CA ASN A 117 4.34 -1.42 23.25
C ASN A 117 2.89 -1.85 23.51
N SER A 118 2.64 -3.13 23.83
CA SER A 118 1.31 -3.69 24.10
C SER A 118 0.31 -3.49 22.94
N ILE A 119 0.79 -3.47 21.70
CA ILE A 119 -0.02 -3.33 20.49
C ILE A 119 -0.27 -4.73 19.92
N ASN A 120 -1.54 -5.15 19.89
CA ASN A 120 -1.92 -6.44 19.33
C ASN A 120 -1.95 -6.40 17.80
N ILE A 121 -1.58 -7.52 17.16
CA ILE A 121 -1.77 -7.72 15.72
C ILE A 121 -3.05 -8.55 15.52
N GLU A 122 -4.05 -7.95 14.90
CA GLU A 122 -5.34 -8.57 14.62
C GLU A 122 -5.30 -9.42 13.35
N LYS A 123 -4.52 -8.98 12.36
CA LYS A 123 -4.43 -9.64 11.06
C LYS A 123 -3.14 -9.29 10.37
N ILE A 124 -2.54 -10.27 9.69
CA ILE A 124 -1.43 -10.06 8.76
C ILE A 124 -1.88 -10.49 7.37
N LYS A 125 -1.65 -9.65 6.37
CA LYS A 125 -1.93 -9.95 4.96
C LYS A 125 -0.72 -9.58 4.12
N MET A 126 -0.19 -10.54 3.37
CA MET A 126 0.80 -10.24 2.35
C MET A 126 0.12 -9.65 1.12
N ILE A 127 0.61 -8.50 0.64
CA ILE A 127 0.09 -7.75 -0.51
C ILE A 127 0.91 -8.05 -1.76
N ALA A 128 2.24 -8.01 -1.65
CA ALA A 128 3.16 -8.29 -2.74
C ALA A 128 4.32 -9.16 -2.25
N ARG A 129 4.89 -9.96 -3.16
CA ARG A 129 6.05 -10.84 -2.91
C ARG A 129 6.98 -10.83 -4.12
N GLY A 130 8.27 -10.97 -3.86
CA GLY A 130 9.34 -10.95 -4.85
C GLY A 130 10.62 -10.48 -4.17
N GLU A 131 11.46 -9.74 -4.90
CA GLU A 131 12.59 -9.02 -4.29
C GLU A 131 12.10 -8.03 -3.23
N TYR A 132 10.96 -7.37 -3.49
CA TYR A 132 10.27 -6.49 -2.56
C TYR A 132 9.02 -7.19 -2.01
N ILE A 133 8.84 -7.07 -0.69
CA ILE A 133 7.61 -7.44 -0.01
C ILE A 133 6.78 -6.20 0.30
N ALA A 134 5.47 -6.37 0.26
CA ALA A 134 4.52 -5.44 0.83
C ALA A 134 3.56 -6.22 1.72
N MET A 135 3.44 -5.83 2.99
CA MET A 135 2.65 -6.54 3.98
C MET A 135 1.81 -5.56 4.80
N ASP A 136 0.52 -5.86 4.94
CA ASP A 136 -0.39 -5.13 5.81
C ASP A 136 -0.56 -5.87 7.14
N LEU A 137 -0.38 -5.14 8.24
CA LEU A 137 -0.74 -5.56 9.59
C LEU A 137 -1.91 -4.70 10.06
N THR A 138 -3.04 -5.34 10.37
CA THR A 138 -4.09 -4.68 11.14
C THR A 138 -3.72 -4.77 12.61
N ILE A 139 -3.51 -3.63 13.25
CA ILE A 139 -3.05 -3.53 14.64
C ILE A 139 -4.12 -2.86 15.51
N ASP A 140 -4.26 -3.29 16.76
CA ASP A 140 -5.08 -2.62 17.75
C ASP A 140 -4.21 -1.68 18.61
N ALA A 141 -4.30 -0.39 18.32
CA ALA A 141 -3.54 0.66 18.99
C ALA A 141 -4.37 1.38 20.07
N PHE A 142 -5.39 0.73 20.65
CA PHE A 142 -6.30 1.36 21.61
C PHE A 142 -5.59 1.92 22.84
N ASP A 143 -4.68 1.13 23.43
CA ASP A 143 -3.92 1.53 24.62
C ASP A 143 -2.79 2.53 24.30
N PHE A 144 -2.58 2.86 23.01
CA PHE A 144 -1.47 3.71 22.60
C PHE A 144 -1.89 5.19 22.53
N PRO A 145 -1.20 6.10 23.24
CA PRO A 145 -1.71 7.44 23.55
C PRO A 145 -1.96 8.31 22.31
N HIS A 146 -1.04 8.34 21.34
CA HIS A 146 -1.23 9.09 20.09
C HIS A 146 -0.63 8.40 18.87
N ALA A 147 -1.38 8.46 17.75
CA ALA A 147 -0.97 7.88 16.48
C ALA A 147 0.32 8.50 15.91
N GLN A 148 0.60 9.78 16.23
CA GLN A 148 1.82 10.45 15.80
C GLN A 148 3.07 9.87 16.48
N TYR A 149 2.99 9.56 17.78
CA TYR A 149 4.09 8.89 18.49
C TYR A 149 4.31 7.47 17.98
N LEU A 150 3.23 6.74 17.69
CA LEU A 150 3.31 5.40 17.10
C LEU A 150 4.00 5.46 15.74
N ARG A 151 3.60 6.40 14.88
CA ARG A 151 4.23 6.62 13.58
C ARG A 151 5.72 6.94 13.72
N LYS A 152 6.09 7.86 14.61
CA LYS A 152 7.50 8.25 14.83
C LYS A 152 8.34 7.09 15.34
N MET A 153 7.80 6.31 16.29
CA MET A 153 8.46 5.13 16.84
C MET A 153 8.68 4.07 15.76
N LEU A 154 7.63 3.73 15.01
CA LEU A 154 7.72 2.73 13.94
C LEU A 154 8.69 3.19 12.86
N TYR A 155 8.63 4.46 12.44
CA TYR A 155 9.51 5.01 11.41
C TYR A 155 10.98 4.90 11.83
N LYS A 156 11.32 5.31 13.06
CA LYS A 156 12.68 5.20 13.60
C LYS A 156 13.16 3.75 13.68
N HIS A 157 12.25 2.80 13.93
CA HIS A 157 12.57 1.37 13.97
C HIS A 157 12.80 0.81 12.57
N THR A 158 11.93 1.14 11.61
CA THR A 158 11.98 0.60 10.24
C THR A 158 13.07 1.22 9.39
N GLU A 159 13.44 2.48 9.63
CA GLU A 159 14.57 3.16 8.99
C GLU A 159 15.88 2.38 9.22
N LYS A 160 16.13 1.93 10.45
CA LYS A 160 17.30 1.09 10.79
C LYS A 160 17.30 -0.26 10.06
N LEU A 161 16.13 -0.70 9.60
CA LEU A 161 15.95 -1.94 8.87
C LEU A 161 15.98 -1.71 7.35
N GLY A 162 16.01 -0.47 6.85
CA GLY A 162 15.85 -0.17 5.43
C GLY A 162 14.46 -0.58 4.91
N LEU A 163 13.44 -0.41 5.75
CA LEU A 163 12.04 -0.68 5.41
C LEU A 163 11.24 0.63 5.43
N ASP A 164 10.34 0.75 4.48
CA ASP A 164 9.35 1.81 4.41
C ASP A 164 8.06 1.40 5.11
N ILE A 165 7.35 2.37 5.68
CA ILE A 165 6.07 2.14 6.35
C ILE A 165 5.02 3.17 5.99
N SER A 166 3.76 2.73 6.02
CA SER A 166 2.60 3.59 6.02
C SER A 166 1.66 3.20 7.14
N LEU A 167 1.30 4.16 7.99
CA LEU A 167 0.35 3.94 9.08
C LEU A 167 -0.94 4.72 8.82
N ARG A 168 -2.05 3.99 8.70
CA ARG A 168 -3.38 4.49 8.36
C ARG A 168 -4.40 4.09 9.42
N ASN A 169 -5.44 4.90 9.64
CA ASN A 169 -6.57 4.47 10.45
C ASN A 169 -7.26 3.29 9.76
N GLY A 170 -7.62 2.25 10.52
CA GLY A 170 -8.28 1.03 10.05
C GLY A 170 -9.76 1.24 9.80
N ASN A 171 -10.12 2.32 9.11
CA ASN A 171 -11.49 2.62 8.79
C ASN A 171 -12.03 1.49 7.89
N ILE A 172 -13.10 0.83 8.34
CA ILE A 172 -13.66 -0.38 7.71
C ILE A 172 -14.14 -0.06 6.28
N PHE A 173 -14.50 1.21 6.03
CA PHE A 173 -14.87 1.73 4.71
C PHE A 173 -13.93 2.87 4.33
N PRO A 174 -12.74 2.58 3.76
CA PRO A 174 -11.89 3.63 3.24
C PRO A 174 -12.66 4.35 2.13
N LYS A 175 -12.74 5.69 2.20
CA LYS A 175 -13.29 6.47 1.08
C LYS A 175 -12.48 6.12 -0.16
N PRO A 176 -13.11 5.65 -1.25
CA PRO A 176 -12.37 5.28 -2.45
C PRO A 176 -11.64 6.52 -2.95
N LYS A 177 -10.31 6.41 -3.07
CA LYS A 177 -9.52 7.42 -3.73
C LYS A 177 -9.79 7.28 -5.23
N ARG A 178 -10.01 8.40 -5.92
CA ARG A 178 -10.41 8.43 -7.34
C ARG A 178 -9.58 9.41 -8.16
N VAL A 179 -8.74 10.20 -7.50
CA VAL A 179 -7.83 11.16 -8.12
C VAL A 179 -6.46 10.94 -7.50
N ILE A 180 -5.44 10.94 -8.35
CA ILE A 180 -4.04 10.93 -7.94
C ILE A 180 -3.29 11.97 -8.76
N VAL A 181 -2.42 12.70 -8.07
CA VAL A 181 -1.59 13.73 -8.66
C VAL A 181 -0.14 13.35 -8.39
N PHE A 182 0.66 13.30 -9.44
CA PHE A 182 2.08 13.07 -9.35
C PHE A 182 2.84 14.36 -9.60
N ASP A 183 3.98 14.50 -8.94
CA ASP A 183 5.04 15.36 -9.48
C ASP A 183 5.62 14.71 -10.74
N CYS A 184 6.34 15.48 -11.55
CA CYS A 184 6.99 15.00 -12.76
C CYS A 184 8.43 14.55 -12.48
N ASP A 185 9.29 15.54 -12.21
CA ASP A 185 10.73 15.37 -12.12
C ASP A 185 11.07 14.56 -10.86
N SER A 186 12.04 13.66 -10.96
CA SER A 186 12.40 12.71 -9.90
C SER A 186 11.22 11.88 -9.32
N THR A 187 10.10 11.80 -10.04
CA THR A 187 8.88 11.10 -9.61
C THR A 187 8.32 10.20 -10.72
N ILE A 188 7.71 10.76 -11.77
CA ILE A 188 7.27 10.01 -12.95
C ILE A 188 8.44 9.75 -13.91
N ILE A 189 9.38 10.69 -13.97
CA ILE A 189 10.62 10.58 -14.72
C ILE A 189 11.82 10.62 -13.78
N GLN A 190 12.95 10.06 -14.22
CA GLN A 190 14.15 9.96 -13.41
C GLN A 190 14.98 11.26 -13.40
N GLN A 191 14.82 12.09 -14.43
CA GLN A 191 15.63 13.29 -14.63
C GLN A 191 14.98 14.54 -14.02
N GLU A 192 15.83 15.51 -13.68
CA GLU A 192 15.45 16.91 -13.48
C GLU A 192 15.55 17.65 -14.83
N VAL A 193 14.42 18.04 -15.41
CA VAL A 193 14.38 18.51 -16.80
C VAL A 193 15.20 19.79 -17.00
N ILE A 194 15.15 20.69 -16.02
CA ILE A 194 15.87 21.96 -16.09
C ILE A 194 17.39 21.78 -16.07
N ASP A 195 17.88 20.76 -15.35
CA ASP A 195 19.31 20.45 -15.26
C ASP A 195 19.82 19.86 -16.59
N GLU A 196 19.03 19.00 -17.23
CA GLU A 196 19.37 18.46 -18.56
C GLU A 196 19.37 19.55 -19.65
N LEU A 197 18.46 20.52 -19.56
CA LEU A 197 18.48 21.71 -20.42
C LEU A 197 19.71 22.57 -20.17
N ALA A 198 20.08 22.78 -18.91
CA ALA A 198 21.24 23.56 -18.53
C ALA A 198 22.55 22.92 -19.03
N LYS A 199 22.68 21.60 -18.94
CA LYS A 199 23.81 20.84 -19.53
C LYS A 199 23.88 21.05 -21.04
N THR A 200 22.74 20.97 -21.72
CA THR A 200 22.68 21.17 -23.17
C THR A 200 23.02 22.61 -23.58
N ALA A 201 22.74 23.59 -22.73
CA ALA A 201 23.09 25.00 -22.91
C ALA A 201 24.50 25.37 -22.39
N GLY A 202 25.22 24.45 -21.73
CA GLY A 202 26.54 24.71 -21.15
C GLY A 202 26.54 25.62 -19.92
N VAL A 203 25.43 25.65 -19.17
CA VAL A 203 25.22 26.53 -17.99
C VAL A 203 24.82 25.74 -16.73
N ASP A 204 25.09 24.43 -16.72
CA ASP A 204 24.72 23.48 -15.67
C ASP A 204 25.22 23.90 -14.28
N GLN A 205 26.47 24.32 -14.17
CA GLN A 205 27.05 24.74 -12.89
C GLN A 205 26.27 25.90 -12.25
N VAL A 206 25.93 26.92 -13.05
CA VAL A 206 25.22 28.11 -12.56
C VAL A 206 23.78 27.77 -12.20
N VAL A 207 23.14 26.88 -12.96
CA VAL A 207 21.77 26.41 -12.66
C VAL A 207 21.76 25.61 -11.35
N GLN A 208 22.72 24.72 -11.13
CA GLN A 208 22.85 23.96 -9.88
C GLN A 208 23.02 24.87 -8.66
N GLU A 209 23.86 25.90 -8.75
CA GLU A 209 24.02 26.88 -7.66
C GLU A 209 22.70 27.59 -7.30
N ILE A 210 21.91 27.96 -8.31
CA ILE A 210 20.60 28.60 -8.09
C ILE A 210 19.60 27.59 -7.50
N THR A 211 19.59 26.35 -7.99
CA THR A 211 18.74 25.27 -7.46
C THR A 211 19.04 25.01 -5.99
N HIS A 212 20.32 24.92 -5.62
CA HIS A 212 20.75 24.71 -4.23
C HIS A 212 20.29 25.85 -3.31
N LYS A 213 20.44 27.11 -3.74
CA LYS A 213 19.93 28.28 -3.00
C LYS A 213 18.41 28.24 -2.84
N ALA A 214 17.67 27.84 -3.87
CA ALA A 214 16.21 27.72 -3.79
C ALA A 214 15.76 26.63 -2.81
N MET A 215 16.42 25.47 -2.83
CA MET A 215 16.11 24.35 -1.92
C MET A 215 16.45 24.65 -0.46
N ASN A 216 17.47 25.47 -0.20
CA ASN A 216 17.81 25.95 1.14
C ASN A 216 16.87 27.06 1.65
N GLY A 217 15.98 27.58 0.80
CA GLY A 217 15.10 28.70 1.12
C GLY A 217 15.75 30.08 1.02
N ASP A 218 16.95 30.18 0.43
CA ASP A 218 17.67 31.45 0.26
C ASP A 218 17.05 32.34 -0.84
N ILE A 219 16.32 31.75 -1.79
CA ILE A 219 15.65 32.43 -2.90
C ILE A 219 14.25 31.84 -3.07
N ASP A 220 13.25 32.70 -3.34
CA ASP A 220 11.90 32.25 -3.67
C ASP A 220 11.89 31.34 -4.91
N PHE A 221 11.02 30.32 -4.89
CA PHE A 221 10.94 29.33 -5.96
C PHE A 221 10.68 29.95 -7.35
N GLN A 222 9.75 30.92 -7.45
CA GLN A 222 9.44 31.56 -8.73
C GLN A 222 10.61 32.41 -9.22
N GLU A 223 11.29 33.12 -8.31
CA GLU A 223 12.47 33.90 -8.65
C GLU A 223 13.63 33.00 -9.12
N ALA A 224 13.88 31.91 -8.40
CA ALA A 224 14.90 30.92 -8.76
C ALA A 224 14.60 30.26 -10.12
N LEU A 225 13.34 29.92 -10.40
CA LEU A 225 12.93 29.40 -11.70
C LEU A 225 13.19 30.41 -12.82
N LYS A 226 12.77 31.69 -12.66
CA LYS A 226 13.03 32.75 -13.65
C LYS A 226 14.52 32.94 -13.91
N LYS A 227 15.36 32.93 -12.86
CA LYS A 227 16.82 33.03 -13.01
C LYS A 227 17.40 31.86 -13.79
N ARG A 228 17.01 30.63 -13.49
CA ARG A 228 17.47 29.43 -14.21
C ARG A 228 17.02 29.45 -15.67
N VAL A 229 15.75 29.76 -15.93
CA VAL A 229 15.21 29.84 -17.31
C VAL A 229 15.92 30.92 -18.13
N LYS A 230 16.27 32.06 -17.52
CA LYS A 230 17.02 33.13 -18.21
C LYS A 230 18.37 32.66 -18.77
N LEU A 231 19.02 31.70 -18.11
CA LEU A 231 20.30 31.12 -18.56
C LEU A 231 20.13 30.22 -19.80
N LEU A 232 18.93 29.73 -20.07
CA LEU A 232 18.61 28.89 -21.22
C LEU A 232 18.35 29.71 -22.51
N LYS A 233 18.46 31.03 -22.46
CA LYS A 233 18.21 31.91 -23.61
C LYS A 233 19.12 31.53 -24.78
N GLY A 234 18.52 31.35 -25.95
CA GLY A 234 19.20 30.99 -27.19
C GLY A 234 19.30 29.49 -27.44
N LEU A 235 18.85 28.63 -26.50
CA LEU A 235 18.79 27.19 -26.72
C LEU A 235 17.80 26.86 -27.87
N PRO A 236 18.23 26.13 -28.92
CA PRO A 236 17.34 25.76 -30.02
C PRO A 236 16.24 24.78 -29.60
N VAL A 237 15.04 24.92 -30.17
CA VAL A 237 13.90 24.02 -29.89
C VAL A 237 14.21 22.56 -30.23
N GLU A 238 15.00 22.32 -31.28
CA GLU A 238 15.46 20.98 -31.67
C GLU A 238 16.16 20.24 -30.53
N LYS A 239 16.86 20.97 -29.63
CA LYS A 239 17.50 20.38 -28.44
C LYS A 239 16.48 19.95 -27.39
N LEU A 240 15.38 20.69 -27.24
CA LEU A 240 14.28 20.33 -26.34
C LEU A 240 13.57 19.06 -26.85
N GLU A 241 13.34 18.97 -28.16
CA GLU A 241 12.75 17.79 -28.81
C GLU A 241 13.64 16.56 -28.63
N LEU A 242 14.95 16.70 -28.85
CA LEU A 242 15.90 15.62 -28.62
C LEU A 242 15.87 15.13 -27.16
N LEU A 243 15.88 16.05 -26.20
CA LEU A 243 15.83 15.72 -24.79
C LEU A 243 14.53 14.97 -24.45
N THR A 244 13.40 15.40 -25.01
CA THR A 244 12.08 14.76 -24.80
C THR A 244 12.11 13.28 -25.17
N ASN A 245 12.78 12.92 -26.28
CA ASN A 245 12.92 11.53 -26.74
C ASN A 245 13.86 10.67 -25.89
N THR A 246 14.62 11.28 -24.97
CA THR A 246 15.58 10.58 -24.09
C THR A 246 15.13 10.52 -22.62
N ILE A 247 13.95 11.09 -22.32
CA ILE A 247 13.36 11.03 -20.98
C ILE A 247 13.16 9.57 -20.57
N LYS A 248 13.58 9.24 -19.36
CA LYS A 248 13.43 7.90 -18.79
C LYS A 248 12.35 7.95 -17.73
N LEU A 249 11.32 7.13 -17.90
CA LEU A 249 10.33 6.92 -16.86
C LEU A 249 10.97 6.28 -15.63
N THR A 250 10.48 6.65 -14.45
CA THR A 250 10.81 5.95 -13.21
C THR A 250 10.38 4.48 -13.35
N PRO A 251 11.21 3.51 -12.94
CA PRO A 251 10.83 2.10 -13.01
C PRO A 251 9.50 1.84 -12.30
N GLY A 252 8.55 1.18 -12.99
CA GLY A 252 7.21 0.94 -12.46
C GLY A 252 6.18 2.05 -12.74
N ALA A 253 6.58 3.21 -13.29
CA ALA A 253 5.66 4.33 -13.51
C ALA A 253 4.58 4.00 -14.55
N GLU A 254 4.94 3.33 -15.64
CA GLU A 254 4.00 2.93 -16.69
C GLU A 254 2.99 1.90 -16.16
N GLU A 255 3.47 0.88 -15.44
CA GLU A 255 2.66 -0.14 -14.80
C GLU A 255 1.72 0.46 -13.75
N LEU A 256 2.21 1.41 -12.95
CA LEU A 256 1.42 2.12 -11.95
C LEU A 256 0.30 2.94 -12.60
N VAL A 257 0.61 3.73 -13.64
CA VAL A 257 -0.41 4.52 -14.37
C VAL A 257 -1.45 3.60 -15.02
N SER A 258 -1.01 2.50 -15.61
CA SER A 258 -1.90 1.50 -16.21
C SER A 258 -2.85 0.88 -15.17
N ALA A 259 -2.32 0.46 -14.02
CA ALA A 259 -3.12 -0.10 -12.93
C ALA A 259 -4.12 0.93 -12.35
N LEU A 260 -3.69 2.18 -12.14
CA LEU A 260 -4.54 3.26 -11.64
C LEU A 260 -5.69 3.56 -12.62
N ARG A 261 -5.41 3.55 -13.92
CA ARG A 261 -6.43 3.72 -14.95
C ARG A 261 -7.44 2.58 -14.95
N PHE A 262 -6.97 1.33 -14.87
CA PHE A 262 -7.83 0.16 -14.75
C PHE A 262 -8.75 0.27 -13.52
N MET A 263 -8.26 0.83 -12.41
CA MET A 263 -9.04 1.10 -11.20
C MET A 263 -9.98 2.32 -11.31
N GLY A 264 -9.98 3.02 -12.44
CA GLY A 264 -10.85 4.18 -12.69
C GLY A 264 -10.40 5.47 -12.02
N TYR A 265 -9.10 5.65 -11.76
CA TYR A 265 -8.56 6.92 -11.27
C TYR A 265 -8.51 7.97 -12.37
N LYS A 266 -8.68 9.23 -11.97
CA LYS A 266 -8.20 10.40 -12.71
C LYS A 266 -6.75 10.66 -12.33
N ILE A 267 -5.90 10.74 -13.35
CA ILE A 267 -4.45 10.81 -13.18
C ILE A 267 -3.96 12.16 -13.70
N ALA A 268 -3.33 12.93 -12.82
CA ALA A 268 -2.76 14.23 -13.14
C ALA A 268 -1.27 14.28 -12.84
N VAL A 269 -0.54 15.09 -13.61
CA VAL A 269 0.81 15.55 -13.26
C VAL A 269 0.77 17.06 -13.01
N ILE A 270 1.35 17.50 -11.91
CA ILE A 270 1.60 18.92 -11.62
C ILE A 270 3.11 19.06 -11.46
N SER A 271 3.73 19.89 -12.29
CA SER A 271 5.19 20.04 -12.36
C SER A 271 5.61 21.49 -12.26
N GLY A 272 6.73 21.75 -11.60
CA GLY A 272 7.47 23.01 -11.70
C GLY A 272 8.29 23.16 -12.99
N GLY A 273 8.39 22.08 -13.79
CA GLY A 273 9.05 22.04 -15.08
C GLY A 273 8.21 22.67 -16.19
N PHE A 274 8.35 22.16 -17.42
CA PHE A 274 7.82 22.82 -18.62
C PHE A 274 6.80 21.99 -19.40
N SER A 275 5.73 22.65 -19.85
CA SER A 275 4.62 22.04 -20.61
C SER A 275 5.09 21.27 -21.84
N PHE A 276 6.15 21.76 -22.50
CA PHE A 276 6.80 21.11 -23.63
C PHE A 276 7.10 19.62 -23.38
N PHE A 277 7.59 19.28 -22.18
CA PHE A 277 7.93 17.90 -21.80
C PHE A 277 6.73 17.17 -21.19
N THR A 278 5.98 17.83 -20.33
CA THR A 278 4.87 17.18 -19.64
C THR A 278 3.70 16.86 -20.60
N ASP A 279 3.53 17.60 -21.69
CA ASP A 279 2.57 17.27 -22.76
C ASP A 279 2.97 16.03 -23.56
N HIS A 280 4.27 15.79 -23.71
CA HIS A 280 4.75 14.52 -24.26
C HIS A 280 4.42 13.36 -23.30
N LEU A 281 4.70 13.51 -22.00
CA LEU A 281 4.34 12.52 -20.98
C LEU A 281 2.82 12.27 -20.93
N LYS A 282 2.01 13.31 -21.12
CA LYS A 282 0.54 13.19 -21.20
C LYS A 282 0.13 12.18 -22.27
N LYS A 283 0.74 12.28 -23.46
CA LYS A 283 0.45 11.37 -24.57
C LYS A 283 1.02 9.98 -24.31
N LEU A 284 2.28 9.89 -23.87
CA LEU A 284 2.99 8.64 -23.60
C LEU A 284 2.26 7.77 -22.57
N LEU A 285 1.83 8.37 -21.46
CA LEU A 285 1.17 7.69 -20.34
C LEU A 285 -0.37 7.83 -20.35
N ASN A 286 -0.92 8.47 -21.39
CA ASN A 286 -2.35 8.74 -21.57
C ASN A 286 -3.00 9.53 -20.41
N LEU A 287 -2.26 10.41 -19.73
CA LEU A 287 -2.71 11.10 -18.50
C LEU A 287 -3.96 11.98 -18.76
N ASP A 288 -4.86 12.10 -17.78
CA ASP A 288 -6.04 12.96 -17.92
C ASP A 288 -5.66 14.45 -17.92
N TYR A 289 -4.79 14.84 -16.99
CA TYR A 289 -4.41 16.24 -16.76
C TYR A 289 -2.90 16.40 -16.61
N VAL A 290 -2.40 17.54 -17.09
CA VAL A 290 -1.02 17.95 -16.92
C VAL A 290 -1.01 19.47 -16.73
N PHE A 291 -0.27 19.93 -15.72
CA PHE A 291 -0.07 21.35 -15.41
C PHE A 291 1.44 21.59 -15.21
N ALA A 292 2.00 22.51 -15.97
CA ALA A 292 3.41 22.89 -15.91
C ALA A 292 3.60 24.34 -16.41
N ASN A 293 4.78 24.92 -16.20
CA ASN A 293 5.10 26.26 -16.71
C ASN A 293 5.31 26.23 -18.23
N GLU A 294 5.06 27.33 -18.93
CA GLU A 294 5.29 27.40 -20.38
C GLU A 294 6.59 28.15 -20.67
N LEU A 295 7.58 27.49 -21.30
CA LEU A 295 8.77 28.17 -21.83
C LEU A 295 8.38 29.05 -23.01
N GLU A 296 8.74 30.32 -22.96
CA GLU A 296 8.57 31.21 -24.11
C GLU A 296 9.62 30.85 -25.18
N ILE A 297 9.12 30.48 -26.36
CA ILE A 297 9.90 30.15 -27.55
C ILE A 297 9.54 31.16 -28.64
N ALA A 298 10.56 31.76 -29.25
CA ALA A 298 10.40 32.67 -30.37
C ALA A 298 11.51 32.41 -31.40
N ASN A 299 11.18 32.45 -32.68
CA ASN A 299 12.13 32.23 -33.78
C ASN A 299 12.94 30.91 -33.64
N GLY A 300 12.30 29.84 -33.16
CA GLY A 300 12.93 28.53 -33.02
C GLY A 300 13.91 28.39 -31.85
N VAL A 301 13.98 29.37 -30.94
CA VAL A 301 14.86 29.33 -29.75
C VAL A 301 14.12 29.74 -28.48
N VAL A 302 14.61 29.26 -27.33
CA VAL A 302 14.13 29.65 -26.00
C VAL A 302 14.52 31.12 -25.73
N THR A 303 13.57 31.95 -25.30
CA THR A 303 13.81 33.38 -25.05
C THR A 303 14.46 33.65 -23.68
N GLY A 304 14.41 32.66 -22.79
CA GLY A 304 14.82 32.77 -21.40
C GLY A 304 13.71 33.34 -20.49
N LYS A 305 12.44 33.24 -20.90
CA LYS A 305 11.27 33.61 -20.09
C LYS A 305 10.26 32.47 -19.99
N ILE A 306 9.38 32.57 -19.01
CA ILE A 306 8.19 31.73 -18.83
C ILE A 306 6.94 32.61 -19.00
N LYS A 307 5.85 32.04 -19.52
CA LYS A 307 4.54 32.72 -19.62
C LYS A 307 3.70 32.55 -18.37
#